data_AF-A0AAV4XSR4-F1
#
_entry.id   AF-A0AAV4XSR4-F1
#
_cell.length_a   1.000
_cell.length_b   1.000
_cell.length_c   1.000
_cell.angle_alpha   90.00
_cell.angle_beta   90.00
_cell.angle_gamma   90.00
#
_symmetry.space_group_name_H-M   'P 1'
#
loop_
_entity.id
_entity.type
_entity.pdbx_description
1 polymer ?
#
loop_
_entity_poly.entity_id
_entity_poly.type
_entity_poly.pdbx_seq_one_letter_code
_entity_poly.pdbx_strand_id
1 'polypeptide(L)'
;WYQEIRAHSEAPIILCGCQSDIRDDVKHPVTYEQAMTISRKMNATGYIETSAKVEEGVTDAFELSALAALGKSRFASLVRRHAPHLKKHLRTHHQHRSCSIM
;
A
#
# COMPACT_ATOMS: atom_id res chain seq x y z
N TRP A 1 7.95 7.99 -12.20
CA TRP A 1 8.00 6.65 -11.58
C TRP A 1 6.95 5.69 -12.11
N TYR A 2 5.66 5.87 -11.81
CA TYR A 2 4.63 4.87 -12.19
C TYR A 2 4.59 4.54 -13.69
N GLN A 3 4.50 5.56 -14.56
CA GLN A 3 4.45 5.35 -16.01
C GLN A 3 5.72 4.65 -16.53
N GLU A 4 6.89 5.08 -16.05
CA GLU A 4 8.18 4.47 -16.38
C GLU A 4 8.25 2.99 -15.99
N ILE A 5 7.86 2.66 -14.75
CA ILE A 5 7.85 1.27 -14.27
C ILE A 5 6.88 0.44 -15.09
N ARG A 6 5.69 0.96 -15.40
CA ARG A 6 4.68 0.24 -16.19
C ARG A 6 5.07 0.06 -17.66
N ALA A 7 5.85 0.97 -18.23
CA ALA A 7 6.40 0.79 -19.57
C ALA A 7 7.39 -0.40 -19.64
N HIS A 8 7.99 -0.80 -18.51
CA HIS A 8 9.04 -1.83 -18.47
C HIS A 8 8.68 -3.09 -17.65
N SER A 9 7.62 -3.06 -16.85
CA SER A 9 7.29 -4.15 -15.93
C SER A 9 5.82 -4.20 -15.47
N GLU A 10 5.29 -5.42 -15.48
CA GLU A 10 3.98 -5.78 -14.91
C GLU A 10 4.02 -6.16 -13.42
N ALA A 11 5.20 -6.02 -12.80
CA ALA A 11 5.40 -6.36 -11.40
C ALA A 11 4.40 -5.64 -10.48
N PRO A 12 4.00 -6.29 -9.36
CA PRO A 12 3.24 -5.63 -8.31
C PRO A 12 3.96 -4.35 -7.85
N ILE A 13 3.22 -3.26 -7.64
CA ILE A 13 3.77 -2.01 -7.09
C ILE A 13 3.22 -1.85 -5.68
N ILE A 14 4.10 -1.56 -4.72
CA ILE A 14 3.71 -1.09 -3.38
C ILE A 14 4.17 0.36 -3.29
N LEU A 15 3.26 1.24 -2.88
CA LEU A 15 3.59 2.64 -2.62
C LEU A 15 4.11 2.75 -1.18
N CYS A 16 5.30 3.30 -1.00
CA CYS A 16 5.89 3.56 0.31
C CYS A 16 5.90 5.07 0.60
N GLY A 17 5.26 5.49 1.68
CA GLY A 17 5.36 6.84 2.24
C GLY A 17 6.46 6.89 3.29
N CYS A 18 7.66 7.34 2.90
CA CYS A 18 8.82 7.36 3.79
C CYS A 18 8.82 8.55 4.75
N GLN A 19 9.64 8.44 5.81
CA GLN A 19 9.86 9.48 6.82
C GLN A 19 8.56 9.90 7.53
N SER A 20 7.71 8.92 7.87
CA SER A 20 6.45 9.17 8.57
C SER A 20 6.65 9.85 9.92
N ASP A 21 7.82 9.67 10.56
CA ASP A 21 8.18 10.23 11.86
C ASP A 21 8.30 11.76 11.89
N ILE A 22 8.53 12.41 10.74
CA ILE A 22 8.65 13.88 10.64
C ILE A 22 7.45 14.53 9.95
N ARG A 23 6.36 13.79 9.75
CA ARG A 23 5.18 14.29 9.00
C ARG A 23 4.61 15.58 9.59
N ASP A 24 4.56 15.66 10.91
CA ASP A 24 3.97 16.81 11.60
C ASP A 24 4.89 18.04 11.60
N ASP A 25 6.18 17.84 11.30
CA ASP A 25 7.21 18.89 11.27
C ASP A 25 7.40 19.51 9.87
N VAL A 26 6.77 18.95 8.82
CA VAL A 26 6.88 19.48 7.46
C VAL A 26 5.76 20.44 7.12
N LYS A 27 6.06 21.48 6.34
CA LYS A 27 5.12 22.56 6.00
C LYS A 27 3.91 22.09 5.18
N HIS A 28 4.08 21.07 4.34
CA HIS A 28 3.05 20.54 3.44
C HIS A 28 3.14 19.01 3.37
N PRO A 29 2.76 18.30 4.44
CA PRO A 29 2.83 16.84 4.45
C PRO A 29 1.86 16.25 3.45
N VAL A 30 2.27 15.14 2.83
CA VAL A 30 1.32 14.26 2.17
C VAL A 30 0.58 13.50 3.27
N THR A 31 -0.74 13.66 3.33
CA THR A 31 -1.57 12.93 4.28
C THR A 31 -1.72 11.47 3.86
N TYR A 32 -2.02 10.61 4.83
CA TYR A 32 -2.34 9.21 4.56
C TYR A 32 -3.42 9.05 3.48
N GLU A 33 -4.50 9.85 3.54
CA GLU A 33 -5.61 9.80 2.58
C GLU A 33 -5.21 10.25 1.17
N GLN A 34 -4.35 11.26 1.06
CA GLN A 34 -3.82 11.71 -0.24
C GLN A 34 -2.98 10.61 -0.88
N ALA A 35 -2.04 10.02 -0.12
CA ALA A 35 -1.21 8.93 -0.59
C ALA A 35 -2.04 7.67 -0.93
N MET A 36 -3.03 7.34 -0.10
CA MET A 36 -3.94 6.23 -0.35
C MET A 36 -4.76 6.43 -1.63
N THR A 37 -5.24 7.66 -1.88
CA THR A 37 -5.93 8.01 -3.13
C THR A 37 -5.02 7.79 -4.34
N ILE A 38 -3.75 8.19 -4.26
CA ILE A 38 -2.77 8.00 -5.32
C ILE A 38 -2.45 6.51 -5.53
N SER A 39 -2.25 5.74 -4.44
CA SER A 39 -2.08 4.29 -4.47
C SER A 39 -3.22 3.57 -5.19
N ARG A 40 -4.47 3.98 -4.90
CA ARG A 40 -5.67 3.46 -5.58
C ARG A 40 -5.68 3.82 -7.07
N LYS A 41 -5.44 5.09 -7.43
CA LYS A 41 -5.43 5.56 -8.82
C LYS A 41 -4.39 4.84 -9.69
N MET A 42 -3.22 4.51 -9.14
CA MET A 42 -2.18 3.78 -9.85
C MET A 42 -2.37 2.25 -9.85
N ASN A 43 -3.43 1.76 -9.21
CA ASN A 43 -3.68 0.33 -9.02
C ASN A 43 -2.49 -0.36 -8.32
N ALA A 44 -1.90 0.28 -7.30
CA ALA A 44 -0.87 -0.33 -6.47
C ALA A 44 -1.45 -1.47 -5.62
N THR A 45 -0.63 -2.46 -5.35
CA THR A 45 -0.96 -3.65 -4.54
C THR A 45 -1.24 -3.29 -3.08
N GLY A 46 -0.53 -2.28 -2.56
CA GLY A 46 -0.74 -1.74 -1.23
C GLY A 46 -0.07 -0.38 -1.06
N TYR A 47 -0.39 0.28 0.05
CA TYR A 47 0.28 1.48 0.55
C TYR A 47 0.80 1.21 1.95
N ILE A 48 2.02 1.63 2.24
CA ILE A 48 2.61 1.53 3.56
C ILE A 48 3.41 2.78 3.91
N GLU A 49 3.32 3.21 5.16
CA GLU A 49 4.13 4.30 5.69
C GLU A 49 5.31 3.72 6.45
N THR A 50 6.48 4.33 6.28
CA THR A 50 7.72 3.85 6.90
C THR A 50 8.49 4.99 7.53
N SER A 51 9.16 4.67 8.64
CA SER A 51 10.25 5.46 9.17
C SER A 51 11.46 4.56 9.39
N ALA A 52 12.51 4.80 8.63
CA ALA A 52 13.79 4.12 8.86
C ALA A 52 14.45 4.57 10.19
N LYS A 53 14.12 5.76 10.68
CA LYS A 53 14.71 6.33 11.91
C LYS A 53 14.20 5.63 13.16
N VAL A 54 12.90 5.31 13.20
CA VAL A 54 12.27 4.61 14.33
C VAL A 54 11.90 3.16 14.00
N GLU A 55 12.39 2.65 12.87
CA GLU A 55 12.17 1.28 12.38
C GLU A 55 10.70 0.88 12.21
N GLU A 56 9.81 1.86 11.98
CA GLU A 56 8.39 1.62 11.80
C GLU A 56 8.06 1.29 10.34
N GLY A 57 7.27 0.22 10.12
CA GLY A 57 6.73 -0.14 8.80
C GLY A 57 7.75 -0.67 7.78
N VAL A 58 9.06 -0.61 8.07
CA VAL A 58 10.12 -1.05 7.16
C VAL A 58 10.01 -2.56 6.88
N THR A 59 9.95 -3.38 7.92
CA THR A 59 9.78 -4.85 7.79
C THR A 59 8.49 -5.20 7.06
N ASP A 60 7.39 -4.55 7.45
CA ASP A 60 6.08 -4.74 6.83
C ASP A 60 6.11 -4.43 5.31
N ALA A 61 6.89 -3.45 4.86
CA ALA A 61 7.00 -3.08 3.45
C ALA A 61 7.68 -4.18 2.64
N PHE A 62 8.76 -4.77 3.18
CA PHE A 62 9.46 -5.88 2.54
C PHE A 62 8.66 -7.18 2.58
N GLU A 63 7.99 -7.48 3.70
CA GLU A 63 7.13 -8.64 3.83
C GLU A 63 5.95 -8.57 2.83
N LEU A 64 5.30 -7.41 2.73
CA LEU A 64 4.23 -7.17 1.76
C LEU A 64 4.73 -7.35 0.32
N SER A 65 5.95 -6.87 0.02
CA SER A 65 6.58 -6.99 -1.29
C SER A 65 6.89 -8.43 -1.66
N ALA A 66 7.44 -9.21 -0.73
CA ALA A 66 7.70 -10.63 -0.91
C ALA A 66 6.40 -11.39 -1.18
N LEU A 67 5.35 -11.15 -0.38
CA LEU A 67 4.05 -11.78 -0.58
C LEU A 67 3.39 -11.37 -1.90
N ALA A 68 3.54 -10.12 -2.33
CA ALA A 68 3.04 -9.63 -3.60
C ALA A 68 3.73 -10.30 -4.80
N ALA A 69 5.05 -10.52 -4.70
CA ALA A 69 5.84 -11.19 -5.74
C ALA A 69 5.40 -12.64 -6.00
N LEU A 70 4.84 -13.32 -4.99
CA LEU A 70 4.31 -14.70 -5.12
C LEU A 70 3.05 -14.81 -5.99
N GLY A 71 2.40 -13.70 -6.34
CA GLY A 71 1.37 -13.65 -7.38
C GLY A 71 0.06 -12.96 -7.00
N LYS A 72 -0.49 -12.18 -7.95
CA LYS A 72 -1.68 -11.34 -7.78
C LYS A 72 -2.94 -12.12 -7.35
N SER A 73 -3.18 -13.32 -7.90
CA SER A 73 -4.39 -14.11 -7.62
C SER A 73 -4.44 -14.69 -6.20
N ARG A 74 -3.27 -14.87 -5.57
CA ARG A 74 -3.15 -15.47 -4.23
C ARG A 74 -2.81 -14.45 -3.15
N PHE A 75 -2.40 -13.24 -3.52
CA PHE A 75 -1.88 -12.23 -2.60
C PHE A 75 -2.75 -12.01 -1.35
N ALA A 76 -4.05 -11.72 -1.52
CA ALA A 76 -4.94 -11.51 -0.38
C ALA A 76 -5.07 -12.76 0.53
N SER A 77 -5.02 -13.96 -0.06
CA SER A 77 -5.03 -15.21 0.70
C SER A 77 -3.71 -15.43 1.45
N LEU A 78 -2.59 -15.17 0.79
CA LEU A 78 -1.25 -15.28 1.37
C LEU A 78 -1.08 -14.33 2.54
N VAL A 79 -1.50 -13.07 2.40
CA VAL A 79 -1.44 -12.07 3.47
C VAL A 79 -2.35 -12.49 4.63
N ARG A 80 -3.57 -12.97 4.36
CA ARG A 80 -4.46 -13.46 5.42
C ARG A 80 -3.88 -14.62 6.21
N ARG A 81 -3.10 -15.49 5.57
CA ARG A 81 -2.54 -16.71 6.18
C ARG A 81 -1.20 -16.46 6.88
N HIS A 82 -0.30 -15.71 6.24
CA HIS A 82 1.09 -15.59 6.67
C HIS A 82 1.40 -14.26 7.36
N ALA A 83 0.64 -13.21 7.09
CA ALA A 83 0.93 -11.86 7.58
C ALA A 83 -0.36 -11.09 7.92
N PRO A 84 -1.16 -11.56 8.91
CA PRO A 84 -2.47 -10.97 9.19
C PRO A 84 -2.42 -9.52 9.66
N HIS A 85 -1.29 -9.07 10.23
CA HIS A 85 -1.02 -7.68 10.61
C HIS A 85 -0.95 -6.75 9.39
N LEU A 86 -0.60 -7.26 8.20
CA LEU A 86 -0.52 -6.47 6.98
C LEU A 86 -1.87 -6.23 6.30
N LYS A 87 -2.97 -6.80 6.82
CA LYS A 87 -4.32 -6.58 6.26
C LYS A 87 -4.70 -5.11 6.19
N LYS A 88 -4.21 -4.28 7.12
CA LYS A 88 -4.43 -2.83 7.15
C LYS A 88 -3.86 -2.10 5.93
N HIS A 89 -2.80 -2.66 5.33
CA HIS A 89 -2.13 -2.12 4.13
C HIS A 89 -2.73 -2.65 2.83
N LEU A 90 -3.57 -3.68 2.92
CA LEU A 90 -4.28 -4.22 1.76
C LEU A 90 -5.37 -3.25 1.32
N ARG A 91 -5.69 -3.33 0.03
CA ARG A 91 -6.91 -2.78 -0.53
C ARG A 91 -8.10 -3.25 0.29
N THR A 92 -8.57 -2.45 1.23
CA THR A 92 -9.94 -2.58 1.70
C THR A 92 -10.79 -2.13 0.53
N HIS A 93 -11.38 -3.10 -0.18
CA HIS A 93 -12.61 -2.84 -0.90
C HIS A 93 -13.58 -2.34 0.16
N HIS A 94 -13.63 -1.04 0.40
CA HIS A 94 -14.89 -0.45 0.79
C HIS A 94 -15.78 -0.71 -0.41
N GLN A 95 -16.57 -1.78 -0.29
CA GLN A 95 -17.79 -1.93 -1.05
C GLN A 95 -18.47 -0.58 -0.95
N HIS A 96 -18.51 0.17 -2.06
CA HIS A 96 -19.77 0.79 -2.40
C HIS A 96 -20.76 -0.37 -2.47
N ARG A 97 -21.37 -0.71 -1.33
CA ARG A 97 -22.71 -1.28 -1.35
C ARG A 97 -23.48 -0.21 -2.09
N SER A 98 -23.80 -0.51 -3.35
CA SER A 98 -24.79 0.22 -4.10
C SER A 98 -26.01 0.27 -3.18
N CYS A 99 -26.27 1.44 -2.61
CA CYS A 99 -27.54 1.73 -1.99
C CYS A 99 -28.51 1.85 -3.16
N SER A 100 -28.92 0.72 -3.72
CA SER A 100 -30.18 0.63 -4.45
C SER A 100 -31.27 0.68 -3.37
N ILE A 101 -31.58 1.89 -2.93
CA ILE A 101 -32.86 2.16 -2.28
C ILE A 101 -33.86 2.26 -3.43
N MET A 102 -34.83 1.34 -3.40
CA MET A 102 -36.08 1.42 -4.14
C MET A 102 -36.82 2.72 -3.81
#